data_AF-S4P5Y9-F1
#
_entry.id   AF-S4P5Y9-F1
#
_cell.length_a   1.000
_cell.length_b   1.000
_cell.length_c   1.000
_cell.angle_alpha   90.00
_cell.angle_beta   90.00
_cell.angle_gamma   90.00
#
_symmetry.space_group_name_H-M   'P 1'
#
loop_
_entity.id
_entity.type
_entity.pdbx_description
1 polymer ?
#
loop_
_entity_poly.entity_id
_entity_poly.type
_entity_poly.pdbx_seq_one_letter_code
_entity_poly.pdbx_strand_id
1 'polypeptide(L)' 'MEHTMVGAYIALLVGNMAVVSPAHAAAVRLRVPTYAPMLPTLKKYFTFLSLTASAEAAIVAHVKSTQRIISFMETS' A
#
# COMPACT_ATOMS: atom_id res chain seq x y z
N MET A 1 -7.54 -16.02 2.87
CA MET A 1 -6.71 -15.22 1.95
C MET A 1 -7.49 -14.06 1.35
N GLU A 2 -8.75 -14.25 0.92
CA GLU A 2 -9.56 -13.19 0.31
C GLU A 2 -9.68 -11.92 1.14
N HIS A 3 -10.04 -12.01 2.42
CA HIS A 3 -10.11 -10.82 3.30
C HIS A 3 -8.75 -10.11 3.48
N THR A 4 -7.64 -10.85 3.41
CA THR A 4 -6.28 -10.29 3.46
C THR A 4 -5.97 -9.50 2.20
N MET A 5 -6.38 -10.01 1.02
CA MET A 5 -6.23 -9.31 -0.26
C MET A 5 -7.08 -8.05 -0.30
N VAL A 6 -8.34 -8.12 0.14
CA VAL A 6 -9.22 -6.95 0.26
C VAL A 6 -8.58 -5.88 1.16
N GLY A 7 -8.08 -6.28 2.34
CA GLY A 7 -7.37 -5.37 3.23
C GLY A 7 -6.13 -4.74 2.60
N ALA A 8 -5.37 -5.50 1.81
CA ALA A 8 -4.20 -4.98 1.09
C ALA A 8 -4.60 -3.95 0.02
N TYR A 9 -5.65 -4.20 -0.76
CA TYR A 9 -6.14 -3.24 -1.76
C TYR A 9 -6.69 -1.96 -1.12
N ILE A 10 -7.38 -2.06 0.03
CA ILE A 10 -7.81 -0.87 0.78
C ILE A 10 -6.60 -0.08 1.27
N ALA A 11 -5.58 -0.75 1.81
CA ALA A 11 -4.35 -0.11 2.24
C ALA A 11 -3.57 0.55 1.11
N LEU A 12 -3.51 -0.09 -0.06
CA LEU A 12 -2.95 0.49 -1.27
C LEU A 12 -3.72 1.73 -1.71
N LEU A 13 -5.05 1.69 -1.73
CA LEU A 13 -5.88 2.85 -2.08
C LEU A 13 -5.60 4.03 -1.14
N VAL A 14 -5.64 3.78 0.18
CA VAL A 14 -5.37 4.81 1.20
C VAL A 14 -3.98 5.40 1.05
N GLY A 15 -2.96 4.55 0.88
CA GLY A 15 -1.58 4.97 0.67
C GLY A 15 -1.39 5.77 -0.61
N ASN A 16 -2.00 5.33 -1.71
CA ASN A 16 -1.91 6.03 -2.99
C ASN A 16 -2.53 7.42 -2.89
N MET A 17 -3.73 7.54 -2.31
CA MET A 17 -4.38 8.83 -2.08
C MET A 17 -3.49 9.76 -1.23
N ALA A 18 -2.87 9.25 -0.16
CA ALA A 18 -1.99 10.04 0.68
C ALA A 18 -0.70 10.49 -0.04
N VAL A 19 -0.16 9.69 -0.96
CA VAL A 19 1.05 10.03 -1.72
C VAL A 19 0.78 11.06 -2.82
N VAL A 20 -0.43 11.09 -3.39
CA VAL A 20 -0.78 11.96 -4.55
C VAL A 20 -0.67 13.44 -4.21
N SER A 21 -1.06 13.88 -3.01
CA SER A 21 -0.91 15.29 -2.62
C SER A 21 -0.92 15.49 -1.10
N PRO A 22 -0.30 16.57 -0.58
CA PRO A 22 -0.37 16.90 0.85
C PRO A 22 -1.80 17.13 1.37
N ALA A 23 -2.68 17.68 0.54
CA ALA A 23 -4.08 17.90 0.90
C ALA A 23 -4.84 16.57 1.07
N HIS A 24 -4.59 15.60 0.19
CA HIS A 24 -5.15 14.25 0.35
C HIS A 24 -4.54 13.54 1.55
N ALA A 25 -3.23 13.68 1.79
CA ALA A 25 -2.59 13.13 2.99
C ALA A 25 -3.24 13.63 4.27
N ALA A 26 -3.50 14.94 4.37
CA ALA A 26 -4.21 15.54 5.51
C ALA A 26 -5.63 14.98 5.66
N ALA A 27 -6.38 14.87 4.55
CA ALA A 27 -7.73 14.31 4.55
C ALA A 27 -7.78 12.82 4.97
N VAL A 28 -6.77 12.04 4.56
CA VAL A 28 -6.58 10.64 4.97
C VAL A 28 -6.27 10.57 6.46
N ARG A 29 -5.32 11.38 6.97
CA ARG A 29 -4.92 11.36 8.38
C ARG A 29 -6.03 11.73 9.36
N LEU A 30 -7.01 12.53 8.92
CA LEU A 30 -8.22 12.80 9.72
C LEU A 30 -9.06 11.53 10.00
N ARG A 31 -9.01 10.54 9.11
CA ARG A 31 -9.80 9.28 9.22
C ARG A 31 -8.95 8.08 9.57
N VAL A 32 -7.67 8.11 9.22
CA VAL A 32 -6.67 7.08 9.46
C VAL A 32 -5.51 7.75 10.21
N PRO A 33 -5.63 7.95 11.54
CA PRO A 33 -4.61 8.66 12.31
C PRO A 33 -3.25 7.97 12.27
N THR A 34 -3.23 6.65 12.10
CA THR A 34 -2.01 5.83 11.99
C THR A 34 -2.13 4.78 10.88
N TYR A 35 -1.03 4.57 10.15
CA TYR A 35 -0.92 3.49 9.17
C TYR A 35 -0.43 2.16 9.77
N ALA A 36 -0.01 2.16 11.04
CA ALA A 36 0.57 0.98 11.70
C ALA A 36 -0.29 -0.30 11.58
N PRO A 37 -1.63 -0.26 11.68
CA PRO A 37 -2.47 -1.45 11.50
C PRO A 37 -2.47 -2.00 10.06
N MET A 38 -2.16 -1.18 9.06
CA MET A 38 -2.21 -1.54 7.64
C MET A 38 -0.89 -2.17 7.16
N LEU A 39 0.23 -1.76 7.76
CA LEU A 39 1.58 -2.20 7.37
C LEU A 39 1.78 -3.72 7.37
N PRO A 40 1.33 -4.50 8.38
CA PRO A 40 1.50 -5.96 8.36
C PRO A 40 0.83 -6.62 7.15
N THR A 41 -0.36 -6.15 6.78
CA THR A 41 -1.12 -6.67 5.64
C THR A 41 -0.46 -6.29 4.32
N LEU A 42 -0.01 -5.04 4.18
CA LEU A 42 0.74 -4.60 3.00
C LEU A 42 2.06 -5.34 2.81
N LYS A 43 2.81 -5.57 3.90
CA LYS A 43 4.08 -6.34 3.84
C LYS A 43 3.83 -7.77 3.40
N LYS A 44 2.82 -8.44 3.96
CA LYS A 44 2.43 -9.79 3.53
C LYS A 44 2.03 -9.82 2.04
N TYR A 45 1.26 -8.83 1.60
CA TYR A 45 0.88 -8.70 0.19
C TYR A 45 2.08 -8.45 -0.73
N PHE A 46 3.03 -7.60 -0.33
CA PHE A 46 4.26 -7.36 -1.07
C PHE A 46 5.13 -8.63 -1.16
N THR A 47 5.27 -9.39 -0.07
CA THR A 47 5.94 -10.70 -0.10
C THR A 47 5.23 -11.66 -1.05
N PHE A 48 3.90 -11.72 -1.02
CA PHE A 48 3.12 -12.53 -1.94
C PHE A 48 3.34 -12.13 -3.40
N LEU A 49 3.32 -10.83 -3.72
CA LEU A 49 3.65 -10.33 -5.05
C LEU A 49 5.07 -10.71 -5.45
N SER A 50 6.05 -10.63 -4.54
CA SER A 50 7.44 -10.99 -4.84
C SER A 50 7.60 -12.47 -5.21
N LEU A 51 6.70 -13.34 -4.74
CA LEU A 51 6.68 -14.77 -5.05
C LEU A 51 5.87 -15.11 -6.31
N THR A 52 4.93 -14.26 -6.71
CA THR A 52 3.92 -14.60 -7.74
C THR A 52 3.90 -13.65 -8.93
N ALA A 53 4.60 -12.51 -8.86
CA ALA A 53 4.64 -11.52 -9.92
C ALA A 53 5.31 -12.07 -11.18
N SER A 54 4.66 -11.85 -12.33
CA SER A 54 5.30 -12.08 -13.62
C SER A 54 6.28 -10.94 -13.94
N ALA A 55 7.15 -11.16 -14.93
CA ALA A 55 8.07 -10.14 -15.45
C ALA A 55 7.38 -9.07 -16.33
N GLU A 56 6.04 -9.09 -16.42
CA GLU A 56 5.30 -8.09 -17.18
C GLU A 56 5.49 -6.69 -16.60
N ALA A 57 5.69 -5.71 -17.48
CA ALA A 57 5.99 -4.34 -17.08
C ALA A 57 4.92 -3.75 -16.13
N ALA A 58 3.64 -4.05 -16.35
CA ALA A 58 2.55 -3.59 -15.50
C ALA A 58 2.64 -4.17 -14.08
N ILE A 59 2.98 -5.46 -13.95
CA ILE A 59 3.13 -6.12 -12.64
C ILE A 59 4.37 -5.58 -11.93
N VAL A 60 5.49 -5.42 -12.64
CA VAL A 60 6.72 -4.83 -12.07
C VAL A 60 6.47 -3.40 -11.57
N ALA A 61 5.70 -2.60 -12.31
CA ALA A 61 5.31 -1.26 -11.88
C ALA A 61 4.44 -1.29 -10.62
N HIS A 62 3.49 -2.22 -10.53
CA HIS A 62 2.66 -2.43 -9.35
C HIS A 62 3.47 -2.82 -8.10
N VAL A 63 4.44 -3.73 -8.25
CA VAL A 63 5.36 -4.13 -7.16
C VAL A 63 6.15 -2.93 -6.64
N LYS A 64 6.73 -2.13 -7.55
CA LYS A 64 7.48 -0.91 -7.18
C LYS A 64 6.59 0.13 -6.49
N SER A 65 5.38 0.33 -7.00
CA SER A 65 4.40 1.25 -6.40
C SER A 65 4.02 0.82 -4.99
N THR A 66 3.76 -0.49 -4.79
CA THR A 66 3.45 -1.08 -3.48
C THR A 66 4.59 -0.84 -2.49
N GLN A 67 5.84 -1.06 -2.90
CA GLN A 67 7.00 -0.81 -2.05
C GLN A 67 7.10 0.66 -1.63
N ARG A 68 6.90 1.60 -2.57
CA ARG A 68 6.92 3.05 -2.27
C ARG A 68 5.85 3.45 -1.27
N ILE A 69 4.65 2.89 -1.38
CA ILE A 69 3.55 3.14 -0.43
C ILE A 69 3.92 2.63 0.96
N ILE A 70 4.50 1.44 1.06
CA ILE A 70 4.96 0.89 2.34
C ILE A 70 5.99 1.84 2.98
N SER A 71 7.01 2.24 2.23
CA SER A 71 8.04 3.16 2.74
C SER A 71 7.46 4.50 3.18
N PHE A 72 6.54 5.08 2.40
CA PHE A 72 5.84 6.30 2.79
C PHE A 72 5.10 6.12 4.13
N MET A 73 4.31 5.06 4.25
CA MET A 73 3.52 4.78 5.46
C MET A 73 4.39 4.52 6.70
N GLU A 74 5.58 3.94 6.54
CA GLU A 74 6.53 3.71 7.65
C GLU A 74 7.17 5.00 8.16
N THR A 75 7.38 5.97 7.27
CA THR A 75 8.06 7.24 7.59
C THR A 75 7.10 8.39 7.94
N SER A 76 5.79 8.17 7.80
CA SER A 76 4.78 9.22 7.91
C SER A 76 4.11 9.31 9.27
#